data_AF-A0A965M9W9-F1
#
_entry.id   AF-A0A965M9W9-F1
#
_cell.length_a   1.000
_cell.length_b   1.000
_cell.length_c   1.000
_cell.angle_alpha   90.00
_cell.angle_beta   90.00
_cell.angle_gamma   90.00
#
_symmetry.space_group_name_H-M   'P 1'
#
loop_
_entity.id
_entity.type
_entity.pdbx_description
1 polymer ?
#
loop_
_entity_poly.entity_id
_entity_poly.type
_entity_poly.pdbx_seq_one_letter_code
_entity_poly.pdbx_strand_id
1 'polypeptide(L)'
;MTLAQRQSLVAGWLFLTPILCFSTELNKFDSLVQAVYDLEVTAYCGLTSDQVISGYRILHERLVQEGALDRDQIDAARSEGWQAAHAEWQNRGLGGFRGWCKDEGQAAAAALRHHALVQ
;
A
#
# COMPACT_ATOMS: atom_id res chain seq x y z
N MET A 1 28.14 -2.53 65.13
CA MET A 1 28.45 -1.21 64.52
C MET A 1 29.25 -1.54 63.26
N THR A 2 28.81 -1.39 62.02
CA THR A 2 27.97 -0.38 61.36
C THR A 2 27.30 -0.98 60.10
N LEU A 3 26.14 -0.42 59.74
CA LEU A 3 25.38 -0.63 58.51
C LEU A 3 26.05 0.02 57.27
N ALA A 4 25.49 -0.32 56.09
CA ALA A 4 25.73 0.23 54.75
C ALA A 4 26.82 -0.52 53.97
N GLN A 5 26.56 -1.06 52.77
CA GLN A 5 26.27 -0.24 51.59
C GLN A 5 25.53 -1.05 50.52
N ARG A 6 24.26 -0.70 50.26
CA ARG A 6 23.48 -1.06 49.07
C ARG A 6 23.41 0.19 48.19
N GLN A 7 24.07 0.21 47.03
CA GLN A 7 23.78 1.12 45.91
C GLN A 7 24.23 0.40 44.62
N SER A 8 23.31 -0.31 43.96
CA SER A 8 22.56 0.20 42.79
C SER A 8 23.45 0.46 41.57
N LEU A 9 23.78 -0.60 40.84
CA LEU A 9 24.14 -0.53 39.42
C LEU A 9 23.08 -1.30 38.65
N VAL A 10 21.89 -0.70 38.52
CA VAL A 10 20.91 -1.18 37.55
C VAL A 10 21.43 -0.74 36.19
N ALA A 11 22.08 -1.69 35.52
CA ALA A 11 22.60 -1.53 34.17
C ALA A 11 21.47 -1.05 33.26
N GLY A 12 21.65 0.15 32.69
CA GLY A 12 20.80 0.69 31.65
C GLY A 12 20.86 -0.21 30.42
N TRP A 13 19.83 -1.03 30.25
CA TRP A 13 19.51 -1.65 28.98
C TRP A 13 18.50 -0.74 28.28
N LEU A 14 19.03 0.21 27.53
CA LEU A 14 18.34 0.84 26.42
C LEU A 14 17.94 -0.27 25.45
N PHE A 15 16.72 -0.79 25.59
CA PHE A 15 16.09 -1.56 24.53
C PHE A 15 15.85 -0.60 23.36
N LEU A 16 16.85 -0.54 22.47
CA LEU A 16 16.66 -0.22 21.07
C LEU A 16 15.64 -1.22 20.51
N THR A 17 14.35 -0.87 20.56
CA THR A 17 13.36 -1.52 19.72
C THR A 17 13.68 -1.14 18.27
N PRO A 18 14.06 -2.08 17.41
CA PRO A 18 14.30 -1.75 16.02
C PRO A 18 12.98 -1.29 15.41
N ILE A 19 13.07 -0.16 14.71
CA ILE A 19 12.03 0.43 13.87
C ILE A 19 11.71 -0.58 12.75
N LEU A 20 10.87 -1.58 13.03
CA LEU A 20 10.39 -2.55 12.05
C LEU A 20 8.96 -2.23 11.57
N CYS A 21 8.49 -1.01 11.79
CA CYS A 21 7.13 -0.60 11.40
C CYS A 21 7.06 0.10 10.02
N PHE A 22 8.09 -0.04 9.17
CA PHE A 22 8.18 0.67 7.88
C PHE A 22 8.09 -0.22 6.64
N SER A 23 7.92 -1.54 6.78
CA SER A 23 8.02 -2.47 5.64
C SER A 23 6.68 -2.98 5.10
N THR A 24 5.56 -2.69 5.75
CA THR A 24 4.24 -3.23 5.35
C THR A 24 3.61 -2.49 4.18
N GLU A 25 3.81 -1.17 4.07
CA GLU A 25 3.24 -0.38 2.95
C GLU A 25 3.92 -0.67 1.61
N LEU A 26 5.21 -1.07 1.63
CA LEU A 26 6.00 -1.27 0.40
C LEU A 26 5.67 -2.57 -0.35
N ASN A 27 5.13 -3.58 0.35
CA ASN A 27 4.75 -4.87 -0.23
C ASN A 27 3.27 -4.95 -0.61
N LYS A 28 2.53 -3.82 -0.64
CA LYS A 28 1.11 -3.87 -1.01
C LYS A 28 0.89 -4.34 -2.46
N PHE A 29 1.87 -4.13 -3.34
CA PHE A 29 1.76 -4.39 -4.76
C PHE A 29 2.71 -5.52 -5.19
N ASP A 30 2.24 -6.75 -5.07
CA ASP A 30 2.97 -7.94 -5.53
C ASP A 30 2.74 -8.24 -7.03
N SER A 31 1.81 -7.54 -7.69
CA SER A 31 1.48 -7.77 -9.10
C SER A 31 0.89 -6.54 -9.80
N LEU A 32 0.96 -6.53 -11.14
CA LEU A 32 0.32 -5.50 -11.96
C LEU A 32 -1.21 -5.53 -11.83
N VAL A 33 -1.80 -6.71 -11.62
CA VAL A 33 -3.24 -6.88 -11.36
C VAL A 33 -3.65 -6.10 -10.11
N GLN A 34 -2.92 -6.25 -9.01
CA GLN A 34 -3.20 -5.55 -7.75
C GLN A 34 -3.02 -4.03 -7.90
N ALA A 35 -1.98 -3.59 -8.62
CA ALA A 35 -1.76 -2.17 -8.88
C ALA A 35 -2.90 -1.54 -9.69
N VAL A 36 -3.42 -2.26 -10.70
CA VAL A 36 -4.60 -1.82 -11.47
C VAL A 36 -5.84 -1.81 -10.59
N TYR A 37 -6.10 -2.88 -9.83
CA TYR A 37 -7.23 -2.95 -8.91
C TYR A 37 -7.28 -1.73 -8.00
N ASP A 38 -6.18 -1.43 -7.32
CA ASP A 38 -6.12 -0.31 -6.38
C ASP A 38 -6.27 1.05 -7.07
N LEU A 39 -5.73 1.24 -8.28
CA LEU A 39 -5.98 2.45 -9.06
C LEU A 39 -7.48 2.60 -9.34
N GLU A 40 -8.15 1.55 -9.78
CA GLU A 40 -9.58 1.56 -10.08
C GLU A 40 -10.43 1.80 -8.82
N VAL A 41 -10.03 1.24 -7.67
CA VAL A 41 -10.66 1.59 -6.37
C VAL A 41 -10.55 3.08 -6.12
N THR A 42 -9.38 3.71 -6.34
CA THR A 42 -9.27 5.17 -6.19
C THR A 42 -10.20 5.93 -7.13
N ALA A 43 -10.40 5.43 -8.35
CA ALA A 43 -11.28 6.05 -9.34
C ALA A 43 -12.75 5.98 -8.90
N TYR A 44 -13.23 4.78 -8.52
CA TYR A 44 -14.60 4.62 -8.01
C TYR A 44 -14.85 5.48 -6.77
N CYS A 45 -13.84 5.63 -5.91
CA CYS A 45 -13.95 6.40 -4.68
C CYS A 45 -13.70 7.92 -4.83
N GLY A 46 -13.37 8.41 -6.02
CA GLY A 46 -13.09 9.83 -6.27
C GLY A 46 -11.78 10.32 -5.62
N LEU A 47 -10.79 9.44 -5.47
CA LEU A 47 -9.51 9.70 -4.81
C LEU A 47 -8.32 9.78 -5.78
N THR A 48 -8.56 9.67 -7.10
CA THR A 48 -7.52 9.72 -8.12
C THR A 48 -7.03 11.16 -8.35
N SER A 49 -5.91 11.51 -7.72
CA SER A 49 -5.19 12.77 -7.94
C SER A 49 -4.01 12.61 -8.89
N ASP A 50 -3.41 13.72 -9.33
CA ASP A 50 -2.19 13.70 -10.16
C ASP A 50 -1.05 12.90 -9.51
N GLN A 51 -0.92 12.98 -8.19
CA GLN A 51 0.08 12.21 -7.44
C GLN A 51 -0.22 10.70 -7.44
N VAL A 52 -1.50 10.32 -7.35
CA VAL A 52 -1.92 8.91 -7.46
C VAL A 52 -1.60 8.37 -8.86
N ILE A 53 -1.95 9.13 -9.92
CA ILE A 53 -1.67 8.74 -11.31
C ILE A 53 -0.17 8.62 -11.56
N SER A 54 0.61 9.61 -11.11
CA SER A 54 2.06 9.60 -11.26
C SER A 54 2.68 8.39 -10.57
N GLY A 55 2.28 8.12 -9.33
CA GLY A 55 2.77 7.00 -8.56
C GLY A 55 2.38 5.64 -9.14
N TYR A 56 1.16 5.53 -9.69
CA TYR A 56 0.75 4.35 -10.45
C TYR A 56 1.61 4.14 -11.69
N ARG A 57 1.88 5.18 -12.48
CA ARG A 57 2.73 5.06 -13.69
C ARG A 57 4.11 4.52 -13.36
N ILE A 58 4.71 5.05 -12.29
CA ILE A 58 6.00 4.61 -11.76
C ILE A 58 5.97 3.13 -11.35
N LEU A 59 4.97 2.76 -10.55
CA LEU A 59 4.79 1.40 -10.07
C LEU A 59 4.53 0.43 -11.24
N HIS A 60 3.69 0.83 -12.19
CA HIS A 60 3.38 0.08 -13.40
C HIS A 60 4.66 -0.19 -14.21
N GLU A 61 5.45 0.85 -14.50
CA GLU A 61 6.72 0.70 -15.21
C GLU A 61 7.67 -0.28 -14.50
N ARG A 62 7.80 -0.15 -13.17
CA ARG A 62 8.60 -1.07 -12.36
C ARG A 62 8.11 -2.51 -12.48
N LEU A 63 6.82 -2.77 -12.25
CA LEU A 63 6.25 -4.12 -12.27
C LEU A 63 6.34 -4.76 -13.66
N VAL A 64 6.17 -3.97 -14.72
CA VAL A 64 6.35 -4.44 -16.11
C VAL A 64 7.81 -4.84 -16.36
N GLN A 65 8.76 -4.02 -15.92
CA GLN A 65 10.19 -4.29 -16.10
C GLN A 65 10.65 -5.49 -15.28
N GLU A 66 10.31 -5.55 -13.99
CA GLU A 66 10.69 -6.64 -13.08
C GLU A 66 10.06 -7.97 -13.50
N GLY A 67 8.81 -7.95 -13.95
CA GLY A 67 8.10 -9.15 -14.43
C GLY A 67 8.42 -9.55 -15.87
N ALA A 68 9.19 -8.74 -16.61
CA ALA A 68 9.43 -8.89 -18.04
C ALA A 68 8.14 -9.14 -18.84
N LEU A 69 7.07 -8.39 -18.50
CA LEU A 69 5.74 -8.61 -19.04
C LEU A 69 5.64 -8.17 -20.51
N ASP A 70 5.06 -9.02 -21.35
CA ASP A 70 4.69 -8.65 -22.70
C ASP A 70 3.37 -7.87 -22.74
N ARG A 71 3.00 -7.41 -23.93
CA ARG A 71 1.79 -6.61 -24.14
C ARG A 71 0.52 -7.37 -23.76
N ASP A 72 0.42 -8.64 -24.12
CA ASP A 72 -0.80 -9.43 -23.88
C ASP A 72 -0.97 -9.69 -22.38
N GLN A 73 0.13 -9.92 -21.67
CA GLN A 73 0.16 -10.03 -20.21
C GLN A 73 -0.23 -8.72 -19.52
N ILE A 74 0.25 -7.57 -20.02
CA ILE A 74 -0.12 -6.24 -19.51
C ILE A 74 -1.62 -5.99 -19.72
N ASP A 75 -2.13 -6.26 -20.92
CA ASP A 75 -3.54 -6.04 -21.25
C ASP A 75 -4.44 -7.00 -20.45
N ALA A 76 -4.01 -8.25 -20.24
CA ALA A 76 -4.70 -9.20 -19.36
C ALA A 76 -4.72 -8.72 -17.91
N ALA A 77 -3.59 -8.27 -17.37
CA ALA A 77 -3.50 -7.78 -15.99
C ALA A 77 -4.38 -6.55 -15.75
N ARG A 78 -4.43 -5.64 -16.75
CA ARG A 78 -5.34 -4.48 -16.72
C ARG A 78 -6.80 -4.91 -16.71
N SER A 79 -7.17 -5.82 -17.61
CA SER A 79 -8.53 -6.35 -17.68
C SER A 79 -8.95 -7.04 -16.39
N GLU A 80 -8.08 -7.86 -15.81
CA GLU A 80 -8.33 -8.59 -14.57
C GLU A 80 -8.48 -7.64 -13.37
N GLY A 81 -7.53 -6.72 -13.18
CA GLY A 81 -7.57 -5.76 -12.07
C GLY A 81 -8.81 -4.86 -12.12
N TRP A 82 -9.17 -4.39 -13.32
CA TRP A 82 -10.39 -3.59 -13.50
C TRP A 82 -11.65 -4.40 -13.23
N GLN A 83 -11.76 -5.61 -13.75
CA GLN A 83 -12.93 -6.47 -13.51
C GLN A 83 -13.10 -6.77 -12.02
N ALA A 84 -12.00 -7.03 -11.29
CA ALA A 84 -12.03 -7.28 -9.86
C ALA A 84 -12.54 -6.04 -9.08
N ALA A 85 -12.00 -4.85 -9.37
CA ALA A 85 -12.45 -3.62 -8.71
C ALA A 85 -13.91 -3.27 -9.06
N HIS A 86 -14.31 -3.51 -10.32
CA HIS A 86 -15.68 -3.30 -10.77
C HIS A 86 -16.66 -4.27 -10.10
N ALA A 87 -16.28 -5.53 -9.91
CA ALA A 87 -17.09 -6.52 -9.20
C ALA A 87 -17.32 -6.10 -7.74
N GLU A 88 -16.27 -5.65 -7.05
CA GLU A 88 -16.39 -5.10 -5.69
C GLU A 88 -17.33 -3.90 -5.63
N TRP A 89 -17.19 -2.96 -6.57
CA TRP A 89 -18.07 -1.81 -6.67
C TRP A 89 -19.54 -2.21 -6.88
N GLN A 90 -19.81 -3.16 -7.77
CA GLN A 90 -21.16 -3.69 -8.01
C GLN A 90 -21.74 -4.39 -6.77
N ASN A 91 -20.94 -5.19 -6.06
CA ASN A 91 -21.39 -6.02 -4.96
C ASN A 91 -21.71 -5.23 -3.68
N ARG A 92 -21.12 -4.05 -3.49
CA ARG A 92 -21.17 -3.34 -2.21
C ARG A 92 -22.38 -2.39 -2.05
N GLY A 93 -23.09 -2.06 -3.13
CA GLY A 93 -24.26 -1.18 -3.11
C GLY A 93 -23.99 0.19 -2.46
N LEU A 94 -25.05 0.98 -2.17
CA LEU A 94 -24.90 2.33 -1.62
C LEU A 94 -24.35 2.37 -0.17
N GLY A 95 -24.51 1.27 0.59
CA GLY A 95 -24.11 1.18 2.00
C GLY A 95 -22.67 0.71 2.20
N GLY A 96 -22.24 -0.33 1.48
CA GLY A 96 -20.89 -0.88 1.58
C GLY A 96 -19.84 -0.02 0.89
N PHE A 97 -20.24 0.75 -0.12
CA PHE A 97 -19.36 1.65 -0.87
C PHE A 97 -18.62 2.65 0.02
N ARG A 98 -19.30 3.27 1.00
CA ARG A 98 -18.66 4.28 1.87
C ARG A 98 -17.58 3.69 2.77
N GLY A 99 -17.82 2.51 3.34
CA GLY A 99 -16.82 1.80 4.16
C GLY A 99 -15.63 1.38 3.30
N TRP A 100 -15.91 0.81 2.12
CA TRP A 100 -14.88 0.43 1.16
C TRP A 100 -13.96 1.58 0.78
N CYS A 101 -14.53 2.73 0.43
CA CYS A 101 -13.74 3.90 0.08
C CYS A 101 -12.97 4.48 1.25
N LYS A 102 -13.53 4.43 2.47
CA LYS A 102 -12.86 4.87 3.68
C LYS A 102 -11.63 4.01 3.99
N ASP A 103 -11.76 2.69 3.86
CA ASP A 103 -10.73 1.76 4.29
C ASP A 103 -9.77 1.42 3.14
N GLU A 104 -10.27 0.74 2.10
CA GLU A 104 -9.47 0.29 0.96
C GLU A 104 -9.11 1.45 0.03
N GLY A 105 -10.05 2.35 -0.28
CA GLY A 105 -9.82 3.47 -1.19
C GLY A 105 -8.77 4.46 -0.69
N GLN A 106 -8.83 4.83 0.60
CA GLN A 106 -7.82 5.71 1.18
C GLN A 106 -6.44 5.04 1.26
N ALA A 107 -6.40 3.75 1.61
CA ALA A 107 -5.15 2.98 1.64
C ALA A 107 -4.54 2.84 0.24
N ALA A 108 -5.34 2.57 -0.80
CA ALA A 108 -4.90 2.53 -2.19
C ALA A 108 -4.31 3.88 -2.62
N ALA A 109 -5.03 4.97 -2.37
CA ALA A 109 -4.56 6.31 -2.71
C ALA A 109 -3.28 6.70 -1.94
N ALA A 110 -3.12 6.30 -0.68
CA ALA A 110 -1.91 6.53 0.09
C ALA A 110 -0.71 5.77 -0.48
N ALA A 111 -0.88 4.48 -0.74
CA ALA A 111 0.19 3.63 -1.27
C ALA A 111 0.64 4.08 -2.68
N LEU A 112 -0.30 4.40 -3.57
CA LEU A 112 0.05 4.91 -4.91
C LEU A 112 0.76 6.27 -4.83
N ARG A 113 0.29 7.20 -3.99
CA ARG A 113 1.00 8.48 -3.78
C ARG A 113 2.42 8.30 -3.26
N HIS A 114 2.64 7.31 -2.41
CA HIS A 114 3.98 7.04 -1.88
C HIS A 114 4.98 6.81 -3.02
N HIS A 115 4.62 6.00 -4.03
CA HIS A 115 5.47 5.76 -5.20
C HIS A 115 5.83 7.01 -6.00
N ALA A 116 5.02 8.07 -5.95
CA ALA A 116 5.35 9.35 -6.60
C ALA A 116 6.38 10.19 -5.81
N LEU A 117 6.56 9.93 -4.51
CA LEU A 117 7.36 10.76 -3.61
C LEU A 117 8.75 10.19 -3.30
N VAL A 118 8.95 8.89 -3.45
CA VAL A 118 10.23 8.21 -3.11
C VAL A 118 11.17 8.00 -4.31
N GLN A 119 10.87 8.64 -5.44
CA GLN A 119 11.75 8.61 -6.62
C GLN A 119 12.91 9.58 -6.51
#